data_AF-A0ABD2QIW5-F1
#
_entry.id   AF-A0ABD2QIW5-F1
#
_cell.length_a   1.000
_cell.length_b   1.000
_cell.length_c   1.000
_cell.angle_alpha   90.00
_cell.angle_beta   90.00
_cell.angle_gamma   90.00
#
_symmetry.space_group_name_H-M   'P 1'
#
loop_
_entity.id
_entity.type
_entity.pdbx_description
1 polymer ?
#
loop_
_entity_poly.entity_id
_entity_poly.type
_entity_poly.pdbx_seq_one_letter_code
_entity_poly.pdbx_strand_id
1 'polypeptide(L)'
;MVFTQVTANIDHETGFPRGGNRFNCGTWMDKMGSSERAGNRGLPATPRDGSAVELVGLCFAVVNFFSKHADLLEGCQGVTDRASGQVITWTEWAAKIQANFERLFWIPTDSQDPSWAYNSGTYRDCVGSSLGYSDHQLRPNFLVAMVLAPELFDVGHAWTALQIVKERLCGPVGMCTLSRDDMAYRGDYDNSNDSDDFHLARGYNYHQMASRKESVDLAAVRQHVDEMFANLDAALMDSAWRSLPELTNSQGSVSLLALDYNLEKVAMKGINSGSAELIRY
;
A
#
# COMPACT_ATOMS: atom_id res chain seq x y z
N MET A 1 21.64 -3.47 20.98
CA MET A 1 20.30 -3.51 20.36
C MET A 1 20.42 -2.89 18.97
N VAL A 2 20.08 -3.63 17.92
CA VAL A 2 20.28 -3.29 16.49
C VAL A 2 18.93 -2.88 15.86
N PHE A 3 18.13 -2.06 16.57
CA PHE A 3 16.76 -1.75 16.14
C PHE A 3 16.64 -0.54 15.21
N THR A 4 17.72 0.20 14.98
CA THR A 4 17.68 1.51 14.28
C THR A 4 18.34 1.51 12.91
N GLN A 5 19.03 0.44 12.52
CA GLN A 5 19.71 0.41 11.22
C GLN A 5 18.75 -0.05 10.14
N VAL A 6 18.46 0.85 9.19
CA VAL A 6 17.73 0.53 7.96
C VAL A 6 18.75 0.25 6.87
N THR A 7 18.58 -0.88 6.17
CA THR A 7 19.36 -1.21 4.98
C THR A 7 18.42 -1.42 3.79
N ALA A 8 18.89 -1.06 2.60
CA ALA A 8 18.21 -1.34 1.34
C ALA A 8 19.26 -1.71 0.29
N ASN A 9 18.92 -2.66 -0.58
CA ASN A 9 19.75 -3.09 -1.69
C ASN A 9 18.88 -3.65 -2.82
N ILE A 10 19.54 -4.06 -3.91
CA ILE A 10 18.90 -4.80 -4.99
C ILE A 10 19.24 -6.28 -4.80
N ASP A 11 18.22 -7.11 -4.80
CA ASP A 11 18.40 -8.55 -4.80
C ASP A 11 18.99 -8.98 -6.15
N HIS A 12 20.22 -9.49 -6.15
CA HIS A 12 20.94 -9.81 -7.38
C HIS A 12 20.33 -10.98 -8.16
N GLU A 13 19.54 -11.86 -7.53
CA GLU A 13 18.91 -12.98 -8.21
C GLU A 13 17.66 -12.51 -8.96
N THR A 14 16.86 -11.65 -8.31
CA THR A 14 15.54 -11.25 -8.81
C THR A 14 15.50 -9.87 -9.46
N GLY A 15 16.47 -9.01 -9.18
CA GLY A 15 16.48 -7.60 -9.56
C GLY A 15 15.57 -6.71 -8.70
N PHE A 16 14.94 -7.24 -7.65
CA PHE A 16 13.98 -6.49 -6.85
C PHE A 16 14.68 -5.54 -5.87
N PRO A 17 14.17 -4.30 -5.67
CA PRO A 17 14.51 -3.52 -4.49
C PRO A 17 14.00 -4.25 -3.23
N ARG A 18 14.89 -4.42 -2.25
CA ARG A 18 14.55 -4.98 -0.94
C ARG A 18 15.16 -4.16 0.19
N GLY A 19 14.49 -4.10 1.33
CA GLY A 19 15.04 -3.37 2.47
C GLY A 19 14.21 -3.46 3.74
N GLY A 20 14.68 -2.73 4.75
CA GLY A 20 14.07 -2.69 6.08
C GLY A 20 14.27 -3.97 6.89
N ASN A 21 13.55 -4.04 8.00
CA ASN A 21 13.40 -5.21 8.87
C ASN A 21 12.08 -5.09 9.64
N ARG A 22 11.71 -6.10 10.42
CA ARG A 22 10.49 -6.13 11.27
C ARG A 22 10.32 -4.97 12.25
N PHE A 23 11.36 -4.15 12.48
CA PHE A 23 11.33 -3.00 13.38
C PHE A 23 11.32 -1.66 12.63
N ASN A 24 11.05 -1.67 11.32
CA ASN A 24 10.96 -0.46 10.50
C ASN A 24 9.59 -0.33 9.80
N CYS A 25 9.27 0.92 9.44
CA CYS A 25 8.05 1.33 8.75
C CYS A 25 8.39 2.09 7.45
N GLY A 26 9.09 1.44 6.51
CA GLY A 26 9.65 2.12 5.33
C GLY A 26 8.69 2.31 4.14
N THR A 27 7.45 1.82 4.25
CA THR A 27 6.41 1.93 3.21
C THR A 27 5.28 2.82 3.73
N TRP A 28 4.32 3.20 2.88
CA TRP A 28 3.18 4.04 3.29
C TRP A 28 2.32 3.44 4.41
N MET A 29 2.38 2.11 4.62
CA MET A 29 1.76 1.45 5.76
C MET A 29 2.66 1.59 7.00
N ASP A 30 2.81 2.80 7.54
CA ASP A 30 3.95 3.19 8.39
C ASP A 30 3.66 3.31 9.89
N LYS A 31 2.49 2.87 10.36
CA LYS A 31 2.09 3.03 11.76
C LYS A 31 3.10 2.38 12.74
N MET A 32 3.80 3.24 13.47
CA MET A 32 4.63 2.87 14.62
C MET A 32 3.80 2.90 15.90
N GLY A 33 3.80 1.82 16.68
CA GLY A 33 3.10 1.74 17.95
C GLY A 33 3.65 2.72 18.99
N SER A 34 2.76 3.25 19.83
CA SER A 34 3.08 4.30 20.81
C SER A 34 2.48 4.07 22.20
N SER A 35 1.77 2.98 22.44
CA SER A 35 1.21 2.63 23.74
C SER A 35 2.24 1.89 24.59
N GLU A 36 2.72 2.53 25.66
CA GLU A 36 3.46 1.84 26.73
C GLU A 36 2.56 0.82 27.43
N ARG A 37 1.30 1.22 27.71
CA ARG A 37 0.32 0.43 28.44
C ARG A 37 0.01 -0.90 27.77
N ALA A 38 -0.20 -0.89 26.47
CA ALA A 38 -0.47 -2.09 25.68
C ALA A 38 0.81 -2.82 25.22
N GLY A 39 1.99 -2.29 25.55
CA GLY A 39 3.28 -2.90 25.20
C GLY A 39 3.66 -2.81 23.72
N ASN A 40 3.01 -1.96 22.93
CA ASN A 40 3.27 -1.84 21.49
C ASN A 40 4.22 -0.68 21.11
N ARG A 41 4.69 0.11 22.09
CA ARG A 41 5.56 1.26 21.83
C ARG A 41 6.85 0.86 21.11
N GLY A 42 7.12 1.52 19.98
CA GLY A 42 8.32 1.32 19.18
C GLY A 42 8.29 0.07 18.31
N LEU A 43 7.14 -0.59 18.19
CA LEU A 43 6.93 -1.72 17.30
C LEU A 43 6.08 -1.30 16.10
N PRO A 44 6.53 -1.56 14.86
CA PRO A 44 5.72 -1.40 13.66
C PRO A 44 4.48 -2.27 13.67
N ALA A 45 3.34 -1.69 13.31
CA ALA A 45 2.11 -2.46 13.12
C ALA A 45 2.13 -3.28 11.83
N THR A 46 2.73 -2.72 10.78
CA THR A 46 2.76 -3.28 9.43
C THR A 46 4.16 -3.16 8.84
N PRO A 47 5.18 -3.81 9.43
CA PRO A 47 6.49 -3.85 8.80
C PRO A 47 6.36 -4.58 7.46
N ARG A 48 6.81 -3.91 6.39
CA ARG A 48 6.80 -4.41 5.02
C ARG A 48 8.22 -4.44 4.48
N ASP A 49 9.08 -5.14 5.22
CA ASP A 49 10.45 -5.41 4.83
C ASP A 49 10.54 -6.53 3.78
N GLY A 50 11.71 -6.68 3.18
CA GLY A 50 11.87 -7.50 1.97
C GLY A 50 11.52 -6.68 0.74
N SER A 51 10.90 -7.31 -0.26
CA SER A 51 10.55 -6.68 -1.54
C SER A 51 9.05 -6.35 -1.59
N ALA A 52 8.67 -5.13 -1.23
CA ALA A 52 7.29 -4.67 -1.29
C ALA A 52 6.82 -4.52 -2.75
N VAL A 53 5.64 -5.08 -3.08
CA VAL A 53 5.17 -5.22 -4.46
C VAL A 53 5.11 -3.90 -5.25
N GLU A 54 4.68 -2.81 -4.63
CA GLU A 54 4.58 -1.51 -5.28
C GLU A 54 5.95 -0.88 -5.54
N LEU A 55 6.93 -1.13 -4.68
CA LEU A 55 8.29 -0.64 -4.86
C LEU A 55 9.00 -1.41 -5.99
N VAL A 56 8.73 -2.71 -6.13
CA VAL A 56 9.20 -3.50 -7.26
C VAL A 56 8.58 -3.01 -8.58
N GLY A 57 7.27 -2.81 -8.61
CA GLY A 57 6.57 -2.29 -9.80
C GLY A 57 7.07 -0.89 -10.21
N LEU A 58 7.23 0.02 -9.24
CA LEU A 58 7.80 1.36 -9.48
C LEU A 58 9.25 1.29 -9.99
N CYS A 59 10.07 0.45 -9.38
CA CYS A 59 11.45 0.25 -9.81
C CYS A 59 11.51 -0.24 -11.26
N PHE A 60 10.71 -1.24 -11.61
CA PHE A 60 10.62 -1.72 -12.98
C PHE A 60 10.17 -0.61 -13.94
N ALA A 61 9.11 0.14 -13.61
CA ALA A 61 8.60 1.20 -14.47
C ALA A 61 9.70 2.23 -14.81
N VAL A 62 10.49 2.64 -13.82
CA VAL A 62 11.61 3.58 -14.01
C VAL A 62 12.75 2.96 -14.80
N VAL A 63 13.19 1.75 -14.44
CA VAL A 63 14.31 1.07 -15.10
C VAL A 63 13.96 0.71 -16.56
N ASN A 64 12.73 0.29 -16.82
CA ASN A 64 12.20 0.01 -18.15
C ASN A 64 12.01 1.27 -18.99
N PHE A 65 11.66 2.40 -18.36
CA PHE A 65 11.70 3.70 -19.03
C PHE A 65 13.14 4.03 -19.48
N PHE A 66 14.12 3.89 -18.58
CA PHE A 66 15.52 4.13 -18.92
C PHE A 66 16.08 3.18 -19.97
N SER A 67 15.65 1.91 -20.00
CA SER A 67 16.08 0.97 -21.04
C SER A 67 15.57 1.35 -22.44
N LYS A 68 14.40 1.98 -22.52
CA LYS A 68 13.79 2.46 -23.77
C LYS A 68 14.27 3.84 -24.21
N HIS A 69 14.80 4.63 -23.28
CA HIS A 69 15.19 6.03 -23.47
C HIS A 69 16.62 6.29 -23.01
N ALA A 70 17.52 5.33 -23.23
CA ALA A 70 18.92 5.42 -22.79
C ALA A 70 19.68 6.59 -23.44
N ASP A 71 19.21 7.07 -24.60
CA ASP A 71 19.69 8.26 -25.29
C ASP A 71 19.45 9.56 -24.49
N LEU A 72 18.43 9.60 -23.63
CA LEU A 72 18.14 10.75 -22.76
C LEU A 72 19.07 10.86 -21.55
N LEU A 73 19.90 9.83 -21.28
CA LEU A 73 20.68 9.71 -20.05
C LEU A 73 22.18 10.02 -20.22
N GLU A 74 22.55 10.81 -21.22
CA GLU A 74 23.94 11.26 -21.46
C GLU A 74 24.98 10.10 -21.46
N GLY A 75 24.59 8.93 -21.97
CA GLY A 75 25.48 7.75 -22.02
C GLY A 75 25.50 6.89 -20.76
N CYS A 76 24.68 7.19 -19.75
CA CYS A 76 24.45 6.29 -18.61
C CYS A 76 23.62 5.08 -19.06
N GLN A 77 24.29 3.94 -19.25
CA GLN A 77 23.67 2.69 -19.74
C GLN A 77 23.23 1.72 -18.62
N GLY A 78 23.49 2.06 -17.36
CA GLY A 78 23.21 1.17 -16.23
C GLY A 78 23.74 1.70 -14.90
N VAL A 79 23.78 0.81 -13.91
CA VAL A 79 24.32 1.10 -12.57
C VAL A 79 25.45 0.15 -12.21
N THR A 80 26.43 0.67 -11.46
CA THR A 80 27.53 -0.13 -10.92
C THR A 80 27.20 -0.59 -9.50
N ASP A 81 27.25 -1.90 -9.28
CA ASP A 81 27.23 -2.47 -7.94
C ASP A 81 28.50 -2.06 -7.18
N ARG A 82 28.31 -1.39 -6.04
CA ARG A 82 29.41 -0.89 -5.20
C ARG A 82 30.25 -2.01 -4.58
N ALA A 83 29.68 -3.19 -4.36
CA ALA A 83 30.37 -4.31 -3.72
C ALA A 83 31.20 -5.12 -4.72
N SER A 84 30.61 -5.47 -5.86
CA SER A 84 31.29 -6.30 -6.87
C SER A 84 32.01 -5.49 -7.96
N GLY A 85 31.67 -4.21 -8.12
CA GLY A 85 32.12 -3.38 -9.24
C GLY A 85 31.47 -3.75 -10.59
N GLN A 86 30.57 -4.73 -10.62
CA GLN A 86 29.88 -5.14 -11.85
C GLN A 86 28.86 -4.08 -12.25
N VAL A 87 28.75 -3.86 -13.56
CA VAL A 87 27.72 -2.99 -14.14
C VAL A 87 26.55 -3.86 -14.56
N ILE A 88 25.34 -3.47 -14.16
CA ILE A 88 24.09 -4.00 -14.73
C ILE A 88 23.48 -2.92 -15.61
N THR A 89 23.22 -3.25 -16.87
CA THR A 89 22.57 -2.32 -17.79
C THR A 89 21.10 -2.13 -17.42
N TRP A 90 20.49 -1.01 -17.85
CA TRP A 90 19.05 -0.79 -17.65
C TRP A 90 18.20 -1.91 -18.26
N THR A 91 18.59 -2.37 -19.44
CA THR A 91 17.91 -3.47 -20.16
C THR A 91 18.02 -4.79 -19.39
N GLU A 92 19.21 -5.15 -18.90
CA GLU A 92 19.40 -6.37 -18.11
C GLU A 92 18.63 -6.31 -16.79
N TRP A 93 18.61 -5.15 -16.13
CA TRP A 93 17.88 -5.00 -14.88
C TRP A 93 16.36 -5.10 -15.08
N ALA A 94 15.79 -4.39 -16.08
CA ALA A 94 14.38 -4.51 -16.42
C ALA A 94 14.00 -5.96 -16.76
N ALA A 95 14.79 -6.63 -17.60
CA ALA A 95 14.56 -8.02 -17.98
C ALA A 95 14.62 -8.97 -16.78
N LYS A 96 15.53 -8.72 -15.83
CA LYS A 96 15.65 -9.55 -14.62
C LYS A 96 14.42 -9.40 -13.71
N ILE A 97 13.91 -8.19 -13.50
CA ILE A 97 12.67 -7.98 -12.74
C ILE A 97 11.50 -8.66 -13.46
N GLN A 98 11.33 -8.44 -14.77
CA GLN A 98 10.27 -9.03 -15.59
C GLN A 98 10.25 -10.57 -15.50
N ALA A 99 11.43 -11.20 -15.57
CA ALA A 99 11.54 -12.66 -15.54
C ALA A 99 11.17 -13.28 -14.17
N ASN A 100 11.18 -12.48 -13.09
CA ASN A 100 10.98 -12.97 -11.73
C ASN A 100 9.67 -12.51 -11.09
N PHE A 101 9.11 -11.38 -11.51
CA PHE A 101 7.95 -10.75 -10.87
C PHE A 101 6.77 -11.71 -10.76
N GLU A 102 6.26 -12.18 -11.90
CA GLU A 102 5.06 -13.02 -11.92
C GLU A 102 5.27 -14.30 -11.12
N ARG A 103 6.41 -14.97 -11.30
CA ARG A 103 6.75 -16.22 -10.62
C ARG A 103 6.81 -16.08 -9.09
N LEU A 104 7.24 -14.93 -8.58
CA LEU A 104 7.46 -14.73 -7.14
C LEU A 104 6.29 -14.06 -6.44
N PHE A 105 5.56 -13.19 -7.12
CA PHE A 105 4.42 -12.49 -6.53
C PHE A 105 3.10 -13.21 -6.75
N TRP A 106 2.88 -13.92 -7.87
CA TRP A 106 1.63 -14.63 -8.10
C TRP A 106 1.45 -15.80 -7.10
N ILE A 107 0.24 -15.93 -6.55
CA ILE A 107 -0.17 -17.05 -5.72
C ILE A 107 -1.11 -17.94 -6.56
N PRO A 108 -0.67 -19.13 -7.00
CA PRO A 108 -1.48 -20.00 -7.86
C PRO A 108 -2.81 -20.41 -7.22
N THR A 109 -3.88 -20.45 -8.03
CA THR A 109 -5.22 -20.88 -7.62
C THR A 109 -5.30 -22.37 -7.27
N ASP A 110 -4.39 -23.18 -7.81
CA ASP A 110 -4.34 -24.63 -7.68
C ASP A 110 -3.27 -25.11 -6.67
N SER A 111 -2.69 -24.17 -5.91
CA SER A 111 -1.68 -24.51 -4.91
C SER A 111 -2.22 -25.49 -3.87
N GLN A 112 -1.45 -26.54 -3.62
CA GLN A 112 -1.74 -27.52 -2.57
C GLN A 112 -1.13 -27.10 -1.22
N ASP A 113 -0.39 -25.99 -1.16
CA ASP A 113 0.16 -25.46 0.09
C ASP A 113 -0.97 -24.79 0.90
N PRO A 114 -1.35 -25.35 2.07
CA PRO A 114 -2.44 -24.79 2.88
C PRO A 114 -2.15 -23.37 3.36
N SER A 115 -0.88 -22.97 3.44
CA SER A 115 -0.50 -21.60 3.82
C SER A 115 -0.91 -20.55 2.77
N TRP A 116 -1.16 -20.97 1.53
CA TRP A 116 -1.53 -20.08 0.42
C TRP A 116 -3.03 -20.08 0.13
N ALA A 117 -3.76 -21.07 0.64
CA ALA A 117 -5.20 -21.25 0.38
C ALA A 117 -6.01 -19.97 0.67
N TYR A 118 -5.60 -19.21 1.69
CA TYR A 118 -6.24 -17.96 2.10
C TYR A 118 -6.33 -16.90 0.98
N ASN A 119 -5.30 -16.79 0.13
CA ASN A 119 -5.16 -15.74 -0.88
C ASN A 119 -4.69 -16.28 -2.24
N SER A 120 -5.03 -17.53 -2.53
CA SER A 120 -4.86 -18.12 -3.86
C SER A 120 -5.57 -17.27 -4.94
N GLY A 121 -4.98 -17.15 -6.13
CA GLY A 121 -5.49 -16.30 -7.20
C GLY A 121 -5.19 -14.80 -7.04
N THR A 122 -4.28 -14.42 -6.14
CA THR A 122 -3.88 -13.02 -5.92
C THR A 122 -2.36 -12.85 -5.97
N TYR A 123 -1.88 -11.62 -5.73
CA TYR A 123 -0.46 -11.31 -5.65
C TYR A 123 -0.03 -11.08 -4.20
N ARG A 124 1.13 -11.61 -3.84
CA ARG A 124 1.80 -11.37 -2.56
C ARG A 124 2.00 -9.87 -2.33
N ASP A 125 1.90 -9.45 -1.07
CA ASP A 125 2.13 -8.07 -0.67
C ASP A 125 3.63 -7.73 -0.62
N CYS A 126 4.43 -8.70 -0.19
CA CYS A 126 5.88 -8.65 -0.14
C CYS A 126 6.49 -9.99 -0.60
N VAL A 127 7.76 -9.97 -0.97
CA VAL A 127 8.58 -11.17 -1.14
C VAL A 127 9.77 -11.12 -0.19
N GLY A 128 9.85 -12.11 0.69
CA GLY A 128 10.97 -12.30 1.60
C GLY A 128 10.94 -11.40 2.84
N SER A 129 9.74 -11.06 3.35
CA SER A 129 9.66 -10.35 4.62
C SER A 129 10.17 -11.20 5.79
N SER A 130 10.64 -10.54 6.84
CA SER A 130 11.10 -11.24 8.05
C SER A 130 9.99 -11.92 8.85
N LEU A 131 8.72 -11.58 8.61
CA LEU A 131 7.56 -12.22 9.26
C LEU A 131 6.99 -13.39 8.44
N GLY A 132 7.30 -13.50 7.15
CA GLY A 132 6.93 -14.60 6.26
C GLY A 132 5.44 -14.71 5.95
N TYR A 133 4.57 -14.71 6.96
CA TYR A 133 3.12 -14.70 6.78
C TYR A 133 2.64 -13.40 6.13
N SER A 134 3.33 -12.27 6.39
CA SER A 134 2.93 -10.97 5.88
C SER A 134 3.03 -10.87 4.35
N ASP A 135 3.94 -11.65 3.73
CA ASP A 135 4.08 -11.75 2.28
C ASP A 135 2.77 -12.18 1.62
N HIS A 136 1.98 -13.02 2.30
CA HIS A 136 0.79 -13.64 1.74
C HIS A 136 -0.49 -12.91 2.12
N GLN A 137 -0.43 -11.71 2.71
CA GLN A 137 -1.63 -10.94 3.06
C GLN A 137 -2.25 -10.27 1.83
N LEU A 138 -3.57 -10.40 1.66
CA LEU A 138 -4.30 -9.70 0.62
C LEU A 138 -4.45 -8.23 1.01
N ARG A 139 -3.68 -7.39 0.31
CA ARG A 139 -3.60 -5.94 0.47
C ARG A 139 -3.72 -5.25 -0.89
N PRO A 140 -4.11 -3.96 -0.95
CA PRO A 140 -4.33 -3.27 -2.21
C PRO A 140 -3.03 -2.84 -2.92
N ASN A 141 -1.86 -3.10 -2.33
CA ASN A 141 -0.58 -2.53 -2.77
C ASN A 141 -0.17 -2.98 -4.18
N PHE A 142 -0.48 -4.21 -4.58
CA PHE A 142 -0.13 -4.71 -5.92
C PHE A 142 -0.88 -3.98 -7.04
N LEU A 143 -1.99 -3.31 -6.74
CA LEU A 143 -2.72 -2.49 -7.72
C LEU A 143 -1.88 -1.29 -8.17
N VAL A 144 -1.03 -0.75 -7.30
CA VAL A 144 -0.08 0.30 -7.67
C VAL A 144 0.92 -0.23 -8.70
N ALA A 145 1.43 -1.44 -8.50
CA ALA A 145 2.31 -2.09 -9.47
C ALA A 145 1.58 -2.38 -10.80
N MET A 146 0.33 -2.84 -10.76
CA MET A 146 -0.47 -3.07 -11.98
C MET A 146 -0.67 -1.80 -12.81
N VAL A 147 -0.83 -0.64 -12.17
CA VAL A 147 -0.99 0.65 -12.86
C VAL A 147 0.35 1.13 -13.44
N LEU A 148 1.43 1.02 -12.69
CA LEU A 148 2.75 1.55 -13.08
C LEU A 148 3.47 0.67 -14.11
N ALA A 149 3.26 -0.64 -14.04
CA ALA A 149 3.99 -1.65 -14.78
C ALA A 149 3.08 -2.83 -15.16
N PRO A 150 2.00 -2.61 -15.93
CA PRO A 150 1.04 -3.65 -16.29
C PRO A 150 1.69 -4.82 -17.06
N GLU A 151 2.80 -4.60 -17.76
CA GLU A 151 3.53 -5.64 -18.48
C GLU A 151 4.19 -6.69 -17.58
N LEU A 152 4.32 -6.43 -16.27
CA LEU A 152 4.82 -7.42 -15.31
C LEU A 152 3.82 -8.55 -15.04
N PHE A 153 2.55 -8.35 -15.37
CA PHE A 153 1.45 -9.21 -14.97
C PHE A 153 0.96 -10.09 -16.12
N ASP A 154 0.69 -11.37 -15.83
CA ASP A 154 -0.13 -12.18 -16.74
C ASP A 154 -1.57 -11.65 -16.74
N VAL A 155 -2.16 -11.50 -17.93
CA VAL A 155 -3.49 -10.89 -18.08
C VAL A 155 -4.59 -11.71 -17.39
N GLY A 156 -4.51 -13.04 -17.45
CA GLY A 156 -5.49 -13.93 -16.82
C GLY A 156 -5.38 -13.91 -15.30
N HIS A 157 -4.16 -13.94 -14.78
CA HIS A 157 -3.89 -13.80 -13.35
C HIS A 157 -4.30 -12.42 -12.82
N ALA A 158 -3.96 -11.35 -13.53
CA ALA A 158 -4.36 -10.00 -13.18
C ALA A 158 -5.87 -9.86 -13.09
N TRP A 159 -6.60 -10.42 -14.05
CA TRP A 159 -8.06 -10.36 -14.00
C TRP A 159 -8.62 -11.14 -12.81
N THR A 160 -8.09 -12.35 -12.56
CA THR A 160 -8.47 -13.17 -11.39
C THR A 160 -8.25 -12.40 -10.09
N ALA A 161 -7.09 -11.77 -9.91
CA ALA A 161 -6.77 -11.00 -8.71
C ALA A 161 -7.70 -9.78 -8.53
N LEU A 162 -7.98 -9.05 -9.61
CA LEU A 162 -8.87 -7.89 -9.57
C LEU A 162 -10.32 -8.25 -9.19
N GLN A 163 -10.79 -9.45 -9.56
CA GLN A 163 -12.09 -9.95 -9.09
C GLN A 163 -12.11 -10.14 -7.58
N ILE A 164 -11.08 -10.79 -7.06
CA ILE A 164 -10.93 -11.02 -5.61
C ILE A 164 -10.79 -9.68 -4.87
N VAL A 165 -10.08 -8.70 -5.43
CA VAL A 165 -9.97 -7.34 -4.87
C VAL A 165 -11.33 -6.64 -4.83
N LYS A 166 -12.10 -6.69 -5.92
CA LYS A 166 -13.44 -6.09 -5.97
C LYS A 166 -14.32 -6.64 -4.85
N GLU A 167 -14.26 -7.94 -4.61
CA GLU A 167 -15.09 -8.62 -3.61
C GLU A 167 -14.60 -8.39 -2.17
N ARG A 168 -13.28 -8.43 -1.94
CA ARG A 168 -12.70 -8.51 -0.58
C ARG A 168 -12.08 -7.20 -0.09
N LEU A 169 -11.67 -6.31 -0.99
CA LEU A 169 -10.97 -5.06 -0.67
C LEU A 169 -11.71 -3.78 -1.05
N CYS A 170 -12.70 -3.78 -1.94
CA CYS A 170 -13.45 -2.55 -2.23
C CYS A 170 -14.51 -2.27 -1.15
N GLY A 171 -14.40 -1.10 -0.51
CA GLY A 171 -15.44 -0.54 0.33
C GLY A 171 -16.31 0.51 -0.39
N PRO A 172 -17.21 1.21 0.32
CA PRO A 172 -18.11 2.18 -0.30
C PRO A 172 -17.40 3.39 -0.87
N VAL A 173 -16.40 3.91 -0.13
CA VAL A 173 -15.68 5.17 -0.40
C VAL A 173 -14.16 4.94 -0.51
N GLY A 174 -13.65 3.81 -0.04
CA GLY A 174 -12.22 3.54 -0.01
C GLY A 174 -11.91 2.05 -0.15
N MET A 175 -10.61 1.74 -0.15
CA MET A 175 -10.09 0.39 -0.20
C MET A 175 -9.72 -0.10 1.19
N CYS A 176 -10.02 -1.36 1.49
CA CYS A 176 -9.51 -2.04 2.66
C CYS A 176 -7.99 -2.16 2.57
N THR A 177 -7.27 -1.84 3.64
CA THR A 177 -5.81 -1.96 3.70
C THR A 177 -5.34 -3.39 4.00
N LEU A 178 -6.25 -4.24 4.49
CA LEU A 178 -6.08 -5.67 4.72
C LEU A 178 -7.43 -6.38 4.53
N SER A 179 -7.41 -7.57 3.93
CA SER A 179 -8.61 -8.42 3.80
C SER A 179 -9.19 -8.79 5.18
N ARG A 180 -10.52 -8.82 5.27
CA ARG A 180 -11.28 -9.08 6.51
C ARG A 180 -11.14 -10.50 7.04
N ASP A 181 -10.83 -11.42 6.13
CA ASP A 181 -10.69 -12.82 6.43
C ASP A 181 -9.33 -13.11 7.12
N ASP A 182 -8.48 -12.09 7.28
CA ASP A 182 -7.16 -12.16 7.91
C ASP A 182 -7.30 -12.04 9.44
N MET A 183 -6.56 -12.87 10.19
CA MET A 183 -6.61 -12.84 11.66
C MET A 183 -6.14 -11.51 12.26
N ALA A 184 -5.30 -10.76 11.55
CA ALA A 184 -4.81 -9.46 11.97
C ALA A 184 -5.80 -8.31 11.70
N TYR A 185 -6.92 -8.58 11.00
CA TYR A 185 -7.92 -7.59 10.67
C TYR A 185 -8.55 -6.91 11.90
N ARG A 186 -8.58 -5.58 11.91
CA ARG A 186 -9.21 -4.74 12.94
C ARG A 186 -9.85 -3.50 12.28
N GLY A 187 -11.15 -3.56 12.03
CA GLY A 187 -11.87 -2.65 11.13
C GLY A 187 -12.04 -1.20 11.57
N ASP A 188 -11.97 -0.90 12.86
CA ASP A 188 -12.30 0.42 13.40
C ASP A 188 -11.07 1.05 14.04
N TYR A 189 -10.62 2.17 13.46
CA TYR A 189 -9.46 2.91 13.94
C TYR A 189 -9.85 3.96 14.97
N ASP A 190 -9.11 3.96 16.08
CA ASP A 190 -9.18 4.96 17.14
C ASP A 190 -7.78 5.21 17.73
N ASN A 191 -7.19 6.37 17.44
CA ASN A 191 -5.87 6.75 17.98
C ASN A 191 -5.92 7.19 19.44
N SER A 192 -7.11 7.53 19.95
CA SER A 192 -7.32 7.91 21.35
C SER A 192 -7.49 6.69 22.26
N ASN A 193 -7.67 5.50 21.68
CA ASN A 193 -7.81 4.24 22.41
C ASN A 193 -6.62 4.01 23.36
N ASP A 194 -6.86 4.12 24.66
CA ASP A 194 -5.88 3.90 25.73
C ASP A 194 -6.09 2.57 26.46
N SER A 195 -6.63 1.56 25.77
CA SER A 195 -6.76 0.21 26.31
C SER A 195 -5.40 -0.50 26.41
N ASP A 196 -5.43 -1.73 26.93
CA ASP A 196 -4.34 -2.69 26.97
C ASP A 196 -4.28 -3.60 25.73
N ASP A 197 -5.19 -3.44 24.75
CA ASP A 197 -5.16 -4.22 23.52
C ASP A 197 -3.99 -3.78 22.62
N PHE A 198 -2.98 -4.64 22.50
CA PHE A 198 -1.79 -4.43 21.69
C PHE A 198 -2.11 -4.00 20.25
N HIS A 199 -3.18 -4.56 19.65
CA HIS A 199 -3.51 -4.38 18.24
C HIS A 199 -4.40 -3.16 17.95
N LEU A 200 -4.96 -2.52 18.98
CA LEU A 200 -5.86 -1.36 18.84
C LEU A 200 -5.33 -0.11 19.53
N ALA A 201 -4.66 -0.26 20.67
CA ALA A 201 -4.25 0.87 21.49
C ALA A 201 -3.39 1.85 20.70
N ARG A 202 -3.74 3.13 20.81
CA ARG A 202 -3.12 4.26 20.10
C ARG A 202 -3.13 4.10 18.58
N GLY A 203 -4.20 3.49 18.05
CA GLY A 203 -4.45 3.37 16.62
C GLY A 203 -3.48 2.43 15.90
N TYR A 204 -2.99 1.39 16.59
CA TYR A 204 -2.05 0.43 16.00
C TYR A 204 -2.58 -0.22 14.72
N ASN A 205 -3.91 -0.32 14.56
CA ASN A 205 -4.57 -0.88 13.40
C ASN A 205 -4.75 0.07 12.19
N TYR A 206 -4.08 1.23 12.13
CA TYR A 206 -4.25 2.23 11.07
C TYR A 206 -4.20 1.66 9.64
N HIS A 207 -3.35 0.64 9.40
CA HIS A 207 -3.25 -0.05 8.11
C HIS A 207 -3.71 -1.52 8.16
N GLN A 208 -4.66 -1.87 9.03
CA GLN A 208 -5.20 -3.23 9.18
C GLN A 208 -6.74 -3.27 9.12
N MET A 209 -7.34 -2.38 8.33
CA MET A 209 -8.77 -2.06 8.35
C MET A 209 -9.47 -2.19 6.99
N ALA A 210 -10.81 -2.20 7.01
CA ALA A 210 -11.67 -2.51 5.87
C ALA A 210 -13.03 -1.82 5.99
N SER A 211 -13.52 -1.22 4.91
CA SER A 211 -14.92 -0.75 4.76
C SER A 211 -15.72 -1.72 3.86
N ARG A 212 -17.05 -1.81 4.00
CA ARG A 212 -17.87 -2.90 3.39
C ARG A 212 -18.59 -2.36 2.16
N LYS A 213 -18.44 -2.96 0.98
CA LYS A 213 -19.40 -2.80 -0.12
C LYS A 213 -20.25 -4.07 -0.22
N GLU A 214 -21.56 -3.92 -0.46
CA GLU A 214 -22.40 -5.07 -0.82
C GLU A 214 -22.02 -5.55 -2.24
N SER A 215 -22.21 -6.84 -2.50
CA SER A 215 -21.76 -7.51 -3.73
C SER A 215 -22.34 -6.85 -4.98
N VAL A 216 -21.49 -6.61 -5.99
CA VAL A 216 -21.88 -5.97 -7.26
C VAL A 216 -21.71 -6.94 -8.42
N ASP A 217 -22.74 -7.02 -9.27
CA ASP A 217 -22.77 -7.81 -10.52
C ASP A 217 -21.59 -7.47 -11.48
N LEU A 218 -21.16 -8.45 -12.26
CA LEU A 218 -19.89 -8.50 -12.98
C LEU A 218 -19.98 -8.18 -14.47
N ALA A 219 -21.17 -7.90 -15.01
CA ALA A 219 -21.36 -7.74 -16.45
C ALA A 219 -20.87 -6.39 -17.04
N ALA A 220 -20.46 -5.41 -16.22
CA ALA A 220 -19.95 -4.14 -16.73
C ALA A 220 -18.92 -3.51 -15.79
N VAL A 221 -17.62 -3.69 -16.08
CA VAL A 221 -16.53 -2.94 -15.43
C VAL A 221 -16.83 -1.45 -15.42
N ARG A 222 -17.37 -0.93 -16.53
CA ARG A 222 -17.81 0.47 -16.64
C ARG A 222 -18.89 0.84 -15.61
N GLN A 223 -19.93 0.02 -15.47
CA GLN A 223 -20.97 0.27 -14.47
C GLN A 223 -20.39 0.26 -13.05
N HIS A 224 -19.50 -0.67 -12.75
CA HIS A 224 -18.87 -0.73 -11.44
C HIS A 224 -18.02 0.52 -11.14
N VAL A 225 -17.27 1.00 -12.13
CA VAL A 225 -16.50 2.24 -12.06
C VAL A 225 -17.42 3.43 -11.85
N ASP A 226 -18.52 3.52 -12.62
CA ASP A 226 -19.52 4.57 -12.51
C ASP A 226 -20.18 4.55 -11.11
N GLU A 227 -20.51 3.39 -10.56
CA GLU A 227 -21.02 3.21 -9.19
C GLU A 227 -20.00 3.63 -8.13
N MET A 228 -18.72 3.32 -8.31
CA MET A 228 -17.66 3.79 -7.41
C MET A 228 -17.58 5.31 -7.42
N PHE A 229 -17.55 5.94 -8.60
CA PHE A 229 -17.54 7.40 -8.71
C PHE A 229 -18.81 8.03 -8.14
N ALA A 230 -19.98 7.43 -8.35
CA ALA A 230 -21.23 7.91 -7.78
C ALA A 230 -21.21 7.89 -6.24
N ASN A 231 -20.64 6.85 -5.63
CA ASN A 231 -20.48 6.78 -4.18
C ASN A 231 -19.50 7.85 -3.66
N LEU A 232 -18.39 8.08 -4.38
CA LEU A 232 -17.43 9.12 -4.04
C LEU A 232 -18.05 10.52 -4.17
N ASP A 233 -18.81 10.78 -5.23
CA ASP A 233 -19.50 12.05 -5.43
C ASP A 233 -20.57 12.28 -4.35
N ALA A 234 -21.36 11.25 -4.01
CA ALA A 234 -22.31 11.33 -2.91
C ALA A 234 -21.63 11.67 -1.57
N ALA A 235 -20.52 11.00 -1.24
CA ALA A 235 -19.75 11.27 -0.03
C ALA A 235 -19.12 12.68 -0.04
N LEU A 236 -18.63 13.14 -1.19
CA LEU A 236 -18.11 14.49 -1.38
C LEU A 236 -19.22 15.54 -1.15
N MET A 237 -20.43 15.26 -1.63
CA MET A 237 -21.56 16.18 -1.54
C MET A 237 -22.22 16.23 -0.17
N ASP A 238 -22.18 15.14 0.59
CA ASP A 238 -22.70 15.06 1.96
C ASP A 238 -21.71 15.65 2.99
N SER A 239 -20.40 15.62 2.68
CA SER A 239 -19.36 16.17 3.53
C SER A 239 -19.48 17.69 3.71
N ALA A 240 -19.49 18.15 4.98
CA ALA A 240 -19.47 19.57 5.33
C ALA A 240 -18.29 20.35 4.71
N TRP A 241 -17.21 19.65 4.40
CA TRP A 241 -15.97 20.21 3.87
C TRP A 241 -15.87 20.13 2.35
N ARG A 242 -16.86 19.49 1.69
CA ARG A 242 -16.81 19.17 0.24
C ARG A 242 -15.51 18.43 -0.12
N SER A 243 -15.12 17.49 0.75
CA SER A 243 -13.91 16.67 0.60
C SER A 243 -14.20 15.23 1.02
N LEU A 244 -13.43 14.28 0.46
CA LEU A 244 -13.42 12.89 0.91
C LEU A 244 -12.51 12.74 2.15
N PRO A 245 -12.88 11.86 3.10
CA PRO A 245 -12.00 11.54 4.22
C PRO A 245 -10.77 10.75 3.74
N GLU A 246 -9.62 10.96 4.39
CA GLU A 246 -8.42 10.14 4.17
C GLU A 246 -8.68 8.66 4.50
N LEU A 247 -9.51 8.43 5.53
CA LEU A 247 -9.73 7.11 6.11
C LEU A 247 -11.20 6.92 6.50
N THR A 248 -11.74 5.73 6.22
CA THR A 248 -13.05 5.29 6.72
C THR A 248 -12.93 4.00 7.52
N ASN A 249 -13.59 3.95 8.67
CA ASN A 249 -13.71 2.78 9.52
C ASN A 249 -14.60 1.71 8.87
N SER A 250 -14.91 0.65 9.62
CA SER A 250 -15.81 -0.38 9.12
C SER A 250 -17.16 0.22 8.71
N GLN A 251 -17.76 -0.39 7.67
CA GLN A 251 -18.99 0.08 7.03
C GLN A 251 -18.93 1.47 6.37
N GLY A 252 -17.75 2.06 6.20
CA GLY A 252 -17.60 3.38 5.55
C GLY A 252 -17.84 4.57 6.47
N SER A 253 -17.92 4.35 7.79
CA SER A 253 -18.04 5.42 8.77
C SER A 253 -16.76 6.29 8.80
N VAL A 254 -16.92 7.60 8.95
CA VAL A 254 -15.77 8.53 9.00
C VAL A 254 -15.03 8.35 10.32
N SER A 255 -13.71 8.15 10.27
CA SER A 255 -12.86 8.11 11.46
C SER A 255 -12.77 9.51 12.10
N LEU A 256 -12.89 9.59 13.43
CA LEU A 256 -12.92 10.86 14.17
C LEU A 256 -11.65 11.72 13.96
N LEU A 257 -10.50 11.13 13.63
CA LEU A 257 -9.28 11.90 13.31
C LEU A 257 -9.27 12.55 11.93
N ALA A 258 -10.11 12.11 10.98
CA ALA A 258 -10.28 12.81 9.72
C ALA A 258 -10.90 14.22 9.93
N LEU A 259 -11.53 14.46 11.08
CA LEU A 259 -12.11 15.75 11.46
C LEU A 259 -11.10 16.63 12.21
N ASP A 260 -10.30 16.06 13.11
CA ASP A 260 -9.40 16.85 13.98
C ASP A 260 -8.16 17.42 13.27
N TYR A 261 -7.64 16.75 12.24
CA TYR A 261 -6.48 17.26 11.47
C TYR A 261 -6.78 18.58 10.74
N ASN A 262 -8.06 18.87 10.48
CA ASN A 262 -8.49 20.13 9.85
C ASN A 262 -8.83 21.25 10.86
N LEU A 263 -9.18 20.92 12.10
CA LEU A 263 -9.50 21.93 13.11
C LEU A 263 -8.24 22.67 13.61
N GLU A 264 -7.12 21.97 13.78
CA GLU A 264 -5.87 22.62 14.21
C GLU A 264 -5.32 23.61 13.17
N LYS A 265 -5.50 23.33 11.87
CA LYS A 265 -5.09 24.28 10.79
C LYS A 265 -6.00 25.49 10.67
N VAL A 266 -7.29 25.37 11.00
CA VAL A 266 -8.21 26.51 11.06
C VAL A 266 -7.92 27.38 12.28
N ALA A 267 -7.58 26.77 13.42
CA ALA A 267 -7.23 27.50 14.64
C ALA A 267 -5.90 28.27 14.51
N MET A 268 -4.88 27.72 13.82
CA MET A 268 -3.59 28.40 13.62
C MET A 268 -3.62 29.53 12.57
N LYS A 269 -4.67 29.65 11.75
CA LYS A 269 -4.85 30.79 10.82
C LYS A 269 -5.69 31.93 11.40
N GLY A 270 -6.16 31.82 12.65
CA GLY A 270 -7.07 32.79 13.29
C GLY A 270 -6.42 33.88 14.13
N ILE A 271 -5.09 33.96 14.25
CA ILE A 271 -4.41 34.98 15.06
C ILE A 271 -3.41 35.75 14.19
N ASN A 272 -3.93 36.63 13.34
CA ASN A 272 -3.26 37.87 12.95
C ASN A 272 -4.31 38.82 12.38
N SER A 273 -5.09 39.43 13.28
CA SER A 273 -5.92 40.59 12.96
C SER A 273 -5.01 41.81 12.82
N GLY A 274 -4.52 42.04 11.61
CA GLY A 274 -3.78 43.24 11.22
C GLY A 274 -4.19 43.67 9.83
N SER A 275 -5.03 44.71 9.76
CA SER A 275 -5.36 45.56 8.60
C SER A 275 -5.62 44.84 7.26
N ALA A 276 -6.91 44.70 6.95
CA ALA A 276 -7.38 44.45 5.60
C ALA A 276 -7.10 45.67 4.69
N GLU A 277 -6.32 45.46 3.63
CA GLU A 277 -6.44 46.25 2.40
C GLU A 277 -6.80 45.32 1.25
N LEU A 278 -7.95 45.61 0.65
CA LEU A 278 -8.41 45.05 -0.62
C LEU A 278 -7.44 45.42 -1.72
N ILE A 279 -6.92 44.44 -2.47
CA ILE A 279 -6.63 44.64 -3.89
C ILE A 279 -7.12 43.43 -4.69
N ARG A 280 -8.04 43.69 -5.61
CA ARG A 280 -8.51 42.81 -6.69
C ARG A 280 -7.40 42.70 -7.75
N TYR A 281 -7.02 41.48 -8.11
CA TYR A 281 -7.23 40.82 -9.42
C TYR A 281 -6.64 39.41 -9.33
#